data_AF-E1R969-F1
#
_entry.id   AF-E1R969-F1
#
_cell.length_a   1.000
_cell.length_b   1.000
_cell.length_c   1.000
_cell.angle_alpha   90.00
_cell.angle_beta   90.00
_cell.angle_gamma   90.00
#
_symmetry.space_group_name_H-M   'P 1'
#
loop_
_entity.id
_entity.type
_entity.pdbx_description
1 polymer ?
#
loop_
_entity_poly.entity_id
_entity_poly.type
_entity_poly.pdbx_seq_one_letter_code
_entity_poly.pdbx_strand_id
1 'polypeptide(L)'
;MTCYQKKKNRVIKEKLKVYRGSVYQSFQNVVAKVLALTEQSGRSTVKLYTDEHTQYKRVMKGLPEEMAGMIEHHRISSKRVRDLCNPLFSVNYLDREIRKDDSDHVRQTVQFARSTVNMLERLEIYRYYHNFMKPYRVGGKDEKRGQTHGVVAGIEGKRIASELRTLYSRRRFFLRNQPMNRSGRELWVRCIPTPLRWMIDYLPSYAWA
;
A
#
# COMPACT_ATOMS: atom_id res chain seq x y z
N MET A 1 -12.74 -13.77 -18.45
CA MET A 1 -12.26 -14.69 -17.39
C MET A 1 -12.61 -16.12 -17.81
N THR A 2 -11.61 -16.98 -17.99
CA THR A 2 -11.78 -18.34 -18.55
C THR A 2 -12.49 -19.28 -17.58
N CYS A 3 -13.00 -20.43 -18.06
CA CYS A 3 -13.64 -21.44 -17.20
C CYS A 3 -12.68 -21.97 -16.12
N TYR A 4 -11.40 -22.16 -16.46
CA TYR A 4 -10.37 -22.52 -15.49
C TYR A 4 -10.20 -21.45 -14.40
N GLN A 5 -10.11 -20.17 -14.78
CA GLN A 5 -10.01 -19.06 -13.81
C GLN A 5 -11.24 -18.98 -12.90
N LYS A 6 -12.45 -19.19 -13.45
CA LYS A 6 -13.69 -19.26 -12.66
C LYS A 6 -13.65 -20.41 -11.64
N LYS A 7 -13.25 -21.61 -12.05
CA LYS A 7 -13.09 -22.78 -11.17
C LYS A 7 -12.05 -22.52 -10.08
N LYS A 8 -10.85 -22.05 -10.45
CA LYS A 8 -9.78 -21.70 -9.51
C LYS A 8 -10.24 -20.65 -8.49
N ASN A 9 -10.91 -19.59 -8.94
CA ASN A 9 -11.45 -18.55 -8.07
C ASN A 9 -12.50 -19.09 -7.09
N ARG A 10 -13.33 -20.03 -7.52
CA ARG A 10 -14.30 -20.70 -6.62
C ARG A 10 -13.57 -21.46 -5.51
N VAL A 11 -12.58 -22.28 -5.85
CA VAL A 11 -11.78 -23.03 -4.86
C VAL A 11 -11.02 -22.10 -3.91
N ILE A 12 -10.43 -21.01 -4.41
CA ILE A 12 -9.78 -19.99 -3.58
C ILE A 12 -10.78 -19.41 -2.57
N LYS A 13 -11.97 -19.02 -3.01
CA LYS A 13 -13.01 -18.45 -2.13
C LYS A 13 -13.56 -19.44 -1.11
N GLU A 14 -13.63 -20.72 -1.44
CA GLU A 14 -14.05 -21.79 -0.52
C GLU A 14 -12.99 -22.08 0.55
N LYS A 15 -11.71 -22.21 0.13
CA LYS A 15 -10.61 -22.59 1.02
C LYS A 15 -10.06 -21.43 1.85
N LEU A 16 -10.02 -20.22 1.29
CA LEU A 16 -9.56 -19.02 1.98
C LEU A 16 -10.75 -18.17 2.40
N LYS A 17 -11.36 -18.54 3.53
CA LYS A 17 -12.41 -17.74 4.19
C LYS A 17 -11.93 -16.31 4.51
N VAL A 18 -10.62 -16.12 4.65
CA VAL A 18 -9.92 -14.87 5.01
C VAL A 18 -10.22 -13.70 4.05
N TYR A 19 -10.68 -13.94 2.81
CA TYR A 19 -10.86 -12.88 1.81
C TYR A 19 -12.29 -12.33 1.66
N ARG A 20 -13.28 -12.80 2.43
CA ARG A 20 -14.60 -12.15 2.44
C ARG A 20 -14.50 -10.83 3.23
N GLY A 21 -14.29 -9.72 2.52
CA GLY A 21 -14.20 -8.37 3.10
C GLY A 21 -12.77 -7.86 3.31
N SER A 22 -11.76 -8.42 2.64
CA SER A 22 -10.37 -7.96 2.77
C SER A 22 -10.19 -6.47 2.47
N VAL A 23 -10.90 -5.94 1.46
CA VAL A 23 -10.89 -4.52 1.12
C VAL A 23 -11.56 -3.68 2.21
N TYR A 24 -12.64 -4.19 2.83
CA TYR A 24 -13.30 -3.53 3.95
C TYR A 24 -12.34 -3.39 5.14
N GLN A 25 -11.72 -4.50 5.56
CA GLN A 25 -10.76 -4.51 6.67
C GLN A 25 -9.50 -3.70 6.34
N SER A 26 -9.00 -3.78 5.10
CA SER A 26 -7.85 -2.98 4.66
C SER A 26 -8.16 -1.49 4.71
N PHE A 27 -9.36 -1.09 4.27
CA PHE A 27 -9.78 0.30 4.33
C PHE A 27 -10.02 0.77 5.77
N GLN A 28 -10.58 -0.07 6.65
CA GLN A 28 -10.66 0.22 8.09
C GLN A 28 -9.26 0.47 8.69
N ASN A 29 -8.27 -0.35 8.35
CA ASN A 29 -6.90 -0.16 8.82
C ASN A 29 -6.29 1.16 8.30
N VAL A 30 -6.60 1.54 7.06
CA VAL A 30 -6.16 2.83 6.51
C VAL A 30 -6.83 3.98 7.25
N VAL A 31 -8.14 3.93 7.47
CA VAL A 31 -8.89 4.95 8.22
C VAL A 31 -8.36 5.09 9.64
N ALA A 32 -8.18 3.98 10.37
CA ALA A 32 -7.62 3.99 11.72
C ALA A 32 -6.22 4.61 11.76
N LYS A 33 -5.37 4.30 10.77
CA LYS A 33 -4.04 4.91 10.66
C LYS A 33 -4.10 6.41 10.36
N VAL A 34 -5.01 6.84 9.50
CA VAL A 34 -5.22 8.25 9.17
C VAL A 34 -5.67 9.01 10.42
N LEU A 35 -6.65 8.49 11.18
CA LEU A 35 -7.11 9.10 12.42
C LEU A 35 -5.99 9.24 13.46
N ALA A 36 -5.19 8.19 13.67
CA ALA A 36 -4.06 8.22 14.59
C ALA A 36 -3.00 9.27 14.18
N LEU A 37 -2.76 9.44 12.88
CA LEU A 37 -1.85 10.48 12.36
C LEU A 37 -2.45 11.89 12.51
N THR A 38 -3.76 12.04 12.31
CA THR A 38 -4.46 13.31 12.50
C THR A 38 -4.36 13.78 13.94
N GLU A 39 -4.62 12.88 14.90
CA GLU A 39 -4.50 13.13 16.34
C GLU A 39 -3.08 13.57 16.73
N GLN A 40 -2.05 12.84 16.27
CA GLN A 40 -0.65 13.18 16.51
C GLN A 40 -0.22 14.51 15.88
N SER A 41 -0.88 14.93 14.81
CA SER A 41 -0.58 16.19 14.12
C SER A 41 -1.25 17.42 14.74
N GLY A 42 -2.16 17.23 15.72
CA GLY A 42 -2.95 18.31 16.31
C GLY A 42 -3.98 18.92 15.35
N ARG A 43 -4.25 18.29 14.20
CA ARG A 43 -5.29 18.72 13.26
C ARG A 43 -6.65 18.24 13.73
N SER A 44 -7.66 19.10 13.60
CA SER A 44 -9.04 18.75 13.96
C SER A 44 -9.73 17.86 12.91
N THR A 45 -9.36 18.00 11.63
CA THR A 45 -9.98 17.28 10.53
C THR A 45 -8.99 16.83 9.46
N VAL A 46 -9.37 15.79 8.70
CA VAL A 46 -8.62 15.28 7.55
C VAL A 46 -9.54 15.05 6.35
N LYS A 47 -9.08 15.47 5.17
CA LYS A 47 -9.78 15.21 3.91
C LYS A 47 -9.39 13.84 3.36
N LEU A 48 -10.38 12.97 3.18
CA LEU A 48 -10.21 11.64 2.61
C LEU A 48 -10.85 11.59 1.22
N TYR A 49 -10.04 11.34 0.20
CA TYR A 49 -10.52 11.18 -1.17
C TYR A 49 -10.54 9.70 -1.55
N THR A 50 -11.71 9.18 -1.95
CA THR A 50 -11.84 7.81 -2.47
C THR A 50 -12.61 7.79 -3.78
N ASP A 51 -12.60 6.65 -4.46
CA ASP A 51 -13.61 6.40 -5.49
C ASP A 51 -15.00 6.13 -4.86
N GLU A 52 -15.98 5.84 -5.69
CA GLU A 52 -17.36 5.54 -5.28
C GLU A 52 -17.59 4.09 -4.85
N HIS A 53 -16.53 3.31 -4.59
CA HIS A 53 -16.66 1.90 -4.26
C HIS A 53 -17.51 1.68 -3.00
N THR A 54 -18.50 0.77 -3.08
CA THR A 54 -19.53 0.57 -2.06
C THR A 54 -18.98 0.13 -0.70
N GLN A 55 -17.85 -0.58 -0.70
CA GLN A 55 -17.19 -1.02 0.53
C GLN A 55 -16.65 0.15 1.36
N TYR A 56 -16.16 1.22 0.74
CA TYR A 56 -15.68 2.40 1.46
C TYR A 56 -16.84 3.10 2.17
N LYS A 57 -17.98 3.24 1.48
CA LYS A 57 -19.22 3.77 2.07
C LYS A 57 -19.65 2.97 3.30
N ARG A 58 -19.52 1.64 3.27
CA ARG A 58 -19.89 0.78 4.40
C ARG A 58 -18.97 1.01 5.61
N VAL A 59 -17.66 1.14 5.40
CA VAL A 59 -16.72 1.43 6.48
C VAL A 59 -17.01 2.78 7.11
N MET A 60 -17.19 3.82 6.29
CA MET A 60 -17.44 5.18 6.80
C MET A 60 -18.73 5.26 7.63
N LYS A 61 -19.79 4.54 7.23
CA LYS A 61 -21.03 4.44 8.01
C LYS A 61 -20.90 3.69 9.33
N GLY A 62 -19.88 2.84 9.48
CA GLY A 62 -19.65 2.05 10.69
C GLY A 62 -18.70 2.72 11.67
N LEU A 63 -18.21 3.93 11.38
CA LEU A 63 -17.34 4.67 12.30
C LEU A 63 -18.18 5.28 13.45
N PRO A 64 -17.62 5.34 14.68
CA PRO A 64 -18.19 6.17 15.74
C PRO A 64 -18.34 7.62 15.30
N GLU A 65 -19.37 8.32 15.78
CA GLU A 65 -19.71 9.69 15.36
C GLU A 65 -18.55 10.68 15.58
N GLU A 66 -17.86 10.57 16.71
CA GLU A 66 -16.67 11.36 17.03
C GLU A 66 -15.57 11.21 15.97
N MET A 67 -15.29 9.98 15.54
CA MET A 67 -14.29 9.70 14.51
C MET A 67 -14.75 10.09 13.11
N ALA A 68 -16.06 9.96 12.84
CA ALA A 68 -16.65 10.39 11.58
C ALA A 68 -16.55 11.91 11.40
N GLY A 69 -16.75 12.68 12.48
CA GLY A 69 -16.61 14.14 12.48
C GLY A 69 -15.18 14.63 12.15
N MET A 70 -14.17 13.80 12.41
CA MET A 70 -12.78 14.11 12.06
C MET A 70 -12.46 13.92 10.56
N ILE A 71 -13.33 13.26 9.79
CA ILE A 71 -13.05 12.89 8.40
C ILE A 71 -14.02 13.58 7.43
N GLU A 72 -13.48 14.47 6.59
CA GLU A 72 -14.21 15.01 5.44
C GLU A 72 -14.05 14.06 4.25
N HIS A 73 -15.06 13.19 4.03
CA HIS A 73 -15.00 12.15 3.01
C HIS A 73 -15.52 12.63 1.64
N HIS A 74 -14.61 12.81 0.70
CA HIS A 74 -14.93 13.11 -0.70
C HIS A 74 -14.91 11.84 -1.56
N ARG A 75 -16.03 11.56 -2.22
CA ARG A 75 -16.17 10.44 -3.16
C ARG A 75 -16.09 10.97 -4.59
N ILE A 76 -15.22 10.37 -5.38
CA ILE A 76 -14.91 10.81 -6.74
C ILE A 76 -15.26 9.69 -7.71
N SER A 77 -16.04 10.01 -8.73
CA SER A 77 -16.40 8.97 -9.71
C SER A 77 -15.17 8.44 -10.43
N SER A 78 -15.05 7.11 -10.48
CA SER A 78 -13.95 6.41 -11.16
C SER A 78 -14.00 6.58 -12.69
N LYS A 79 -15.12 7.11 -13.23
CA LYS A 79 -15.29 7.46 -14.64
C LYS A 79 -14.64 8.79 -15.03
N ARG A 80 -14.23 9.61 -14.06
CA ARG A 80 -13.55 10.89 -14.36
C ARG A 80 -12.23 10.65 -15.07
N VAL A 81 -11.88 11.57 -15.96
CA VAL A 81 -10.61 11.54 -16.70
C VAL A 81 -9.43 11.50 -15.71
N ARG A 82 -8.45 10.63 -15.96
CA ARG A 82 -7.24 10.48 -15.14
C ARG A 82 -6.17 11.48 -15.58
N ASP A 83 -6.41 12.75 -15.31
CA ASP A 83 -5.46 13.83 -15.54
C ASP A 83 -4.85 14.34 -14.21
N LEU A 84 -4.03 15.38 -14.29
CA LEU A 84 -3.42 16.04 -13.13
C LEU A 84 -4.46 16.75 -12.23
N CYS A 85 -5.62 17.11 -12.78
CA CYS A 85 -6.69 17.81 -12.08
C CYS A 85 -7.64 16.84 -11.35
N ASN A 86 -7.51 15.54 -11.60
CA ASN A 86 -8.28 14.52 -10.91
C ASN A 86 -7.89 14.51 -9.42
N PRO A 87 -8.86 14.62 -8.48
CA PRO A 87 -8.54 14.56 -7.05
C PRO A 87 -7.91 13.23 -6.60
N LEU A 88 -8.09 12.16 -7.39
CA LEU A 88 -7.45 10.85 -7.21
C LEU A 88 -6.13 10.74 -7.99
N PHE A 89 -5.55 11.84 -8.47
CA PHE A 89 -4.32 11.82 -9.27
C PHE A 89 -3.18 11.08 -8.57
N SER A 90 -2.97 11.33 -7.27
CA SER A 90 -1.89 10.70 -6.50
C SER A 90 -1.95 9.17 -6.52
N VAL A 91 -3.14 8.60 -6.31
CA VAL A 91 -3.35 7.14 -6.33
C VAL A 91 -3.31 6.59 -7.76
N ASN A 92 -3.89 7.29 -8.73
CA ASN A 92 -3.84 6.90 -10.15
C ASN A 92 -2.41 6.90 -10.69
N TYR A 93 -1.62 7.90 -10.29
CA TYR A 93 -0.20 8.03 -10.62
C TYR A 93 0.58 6.86 -10.05
N LEU A 94 0.48 6.60 -8.74
CA LEU A 94 1.23 5.53 -8.09
C LEU A 94 0.85 4.16 -8.66
N ASP A 95 -0.44 3.89 -8.88
CA ASP A 95 -0.91 2.65 -9.49
C ASP A 95 -0.34 2.44 -10.91
N ARG A 96 -0.26 3.51 -11.71
CA ARG A 96 0.39 3.45 -13.02
C ARG A 96 1.89 3.14 -12.91
N GLU A 97 2.59 3.78 -11.98
CA GLU A 97 4.03 3.55 -11.77
C GLU A 97 4.31 2.12 -11.28
N ILE A 98 3.48 1.59 -10.36
CA ILE A 98 3.58 0.19 -9.92
C ILE A 98 3.40 -0.76 -11.12
N ARG A 99 2.39 -0.53 -11.96
CA ARG A 99 2.15 -1.38 -13.14
C ARG A 99 3.21 -1.27 -14.23
N LYS A 100 3.97 -0.18 -14.24
CA LYS A 100 5.07 0.04 -15.17
C LYS A 100 6.35 -0.62 -14.69
N ASP A 101 6.69 -0.40 -13.42
CA ASP A 101 8.00 -0.75 -12.86
C ASP A 101 8.00 -2.13 -12.18
N ASP A 102 6.84 -2.65 -11.74
CA ASP A 102 6.70 -3.97 -11.14
C ASP A 102 5.90 -4.93 -12.03
N SER A 103 6.67 -5.84 -12.64
CA SER A 103 6.17 -6.79 -13.63
C SER A 103 5.11 -7.77 -13.10
N ASP A 104 5.00 -7.97 -11.79
CA ASP A 104 3.99 -8.88 -11.22
C ASP A 104 2.61 -8.21 -11.02
N HIS A 105 2.57 -6.88 -11.13
CA HIS A 105 1.35 -6.09 -10.98
C HIS A 105 0.71 -5.71 -12.33
N VAL A 106 1.27 -6.19 -13.44
CA VAL A 106 0.63 -6.10 -14.76
C VAL A 106 -0.60 -7.03 -14.84
N ARG A 107 -1.26 -7.05 -15.99
CA ARG A 107 -2.38 -7.98 -16.21
C ARG A 107 -1.89 -9.42 -16.03
N GLN A 108 -2.63 -10.22 -15.26
CA GLN A 108 -2.32 -11.63 -14.98
C GLN A 108 -2.10 -12.49 -16.24
N THR A 109 -2.67 -12.10 -17.38
CA THR A 109 -2.49 -12.80 -18.65
C THR A 109 -1.11 -12.60 -19.26
N VAL A 110 -0.37 -11.57 -18.82
CA VAL A 110 0.99 -11.24 -19.28
C VAL A 110 2.00 -11.83 -18.30
N GLN A 111 1.88 -11.47 -17.03
CA GLN A 111 2.79 -11.92 -15.98
C GLN A 111 2.06 -11.91 -14.63
N PHE A 112 2.42 -12.85 -13.76
CA PHE A 112 1.88 -12.92 -12.40
C PHE A 112 2.90 -13.58 -11.46
N ALA A 113 2.90 -13.15 -10.21
CA ALA A 113 3.74 -13.76 -9.18
C ALA A 113 3.25 -15.17 -8.83
N ARG A 114 4.19 -16.12 -8.74
CA ARG A 114 3.93 -17.49 -8.24
C ARG A 114 3.80 -17.58 -6.72
N SER A 115 4.29 -16.57 -6.01
CA SER A 115 4.27 -16.46 -4.55
C SER A 115 3.73 -15.09 -4.15
N THR A 116 2.69 -15.08 -3.31
CA THR A 116 2.07 -13.84 -2.82
C THR A 116 3.04 -13.06 -1.94
N VAL A 117 3.84 -13.73 -1.12
CA VAL A 117 4.79 -13.05 -0.24
C VAL A 117 5.90 -12.35 -1.03
N ASN A 118 6.47 -13.01 -2.05
CA ASN A 118 7.52 -12.41 -2.88
C ASN A 118 7.01 -11.18 -3.65
N MET A 119 5.77 -11.25 -4.14
CA MET A 119 5.11 -10.13 -4.80
C MET A 119 5.00 -8.92 -3.86
N LEU A 120 4.52 -9.14 -2.64
CA LEU A 120 4.34 -8.08 -1.66
C LEU A 120 5.67 -7.52 -1.15
N GLU A 121 6.72 -8.34 -1.01
CA GLU A 121 8.07 -7.88 -0.65
C GLU A 121 8.65 -6.97 -1.73
N ARG A 122 8.53 -7.36 -3.01
CA ARG A 122 8.94 -6.50 -4.13
C ARG A 122 8.17 -5.19 -4.14
N LEU A 123 6.86 -5.23 -3.89
CA LEU A 123 6.04 -4.03 -3.81
C LEU A 123 6.49 -3.11 -2.66
N GLU A 124 6.81 -3.63 -1.47
CA GLU A 124 7.32 -2.80 -0.37
C GLU A 124 8.68 -2.18 -0.67
N ILE A 125 9.61 -2.96 -1.26
CA ILE A 125 10.91 -2.44 -1.71
C ILE A 125 10.70 -1.35 -2.77
N TYR A 126 9.78 -1.58 -3.71
CA TYR A 126 9.44 -0.60 -4.74
C TYR A 126 8.84 0.68 -4.13
N ARG A 127 7.92 0.56 -3.15
CA ARG A 127 7.35 1.73 -2.44
C ARG A 127 8.45 2.53 -1.76
N TYR A 128 9.44 1.88 -1.15
CA TYR A 128 10.59 2.55 -0.57
C TYR A 128 11.43 3.27 -1.64
N TYR A 129 11.82 2.56 -2.69
CA TYR A 129 12.60 3.10 -3.81
C TYR A 129 11.89 4.30 -4.47
N HIS A 130 10.61 4.15 -4.80
CA HIS A 130 9.79 5.18 -5.43
C HIS A 130 9.74 6.46 -4.58
N ASN A 131 9.56 6.33 -3.27
CA ASN A 131 9.44 7.48 -2.39
C ASN A 131 10.78 8.16 -2.10
N PHE A 132 11.86 7.40 -1.91
CA PHE A 132 13.09 7.92 -1.29
C PHE A 132 14.32 7.90 -2.18
N MET A 133 14.29 7.27 -3.35
CA MET A 133 15.45 7.13 -4.24
C MET A 133 15.14 7.57 -5.67
N LYS A 134 13.94 7.25 -6.19
CA LYS A 134 13.53 7.65 -7.53
C LYS A 134 13.40 9.18 -7.61
N PRO A 135 14.01 9.84 -8.61
CA PRO A 135 13.79 11.26 -8.84
C PRO A 135 12.32 11.55 -9.15
N TYR A 136 11.77 12.61 -8.56
CA TYR A 136 10.38 13.03 -8.73
C TYR A 136 10.04 13.35 -10.19
N ARG A 137 11.00 13.91 -10.94
CA ARG A 137 10.89 14.18 -12.38
C ARG A 137 12.18 13.78 -13.09
N VAL A 138 12.04 13.02 -14.18
CA VAL A 138 13.14 12.65 -15.08
C VAL A 138 13.16 13.66 -16.24
N GLY A 139 14.23 14.46 -16.34
CA GLY A 139 14.48 15.32 -17.52
C GLY A 139 13.99 16.78 -17.48
N GLY A 140 13.49 17.29 -16.35
CA GLY A 140 13.09 18.70 -16.22
C GLY A 140 14.25 19.66 -15.90
N LYS A 141 14.14 20.93 -16.32
CA LYS A 141 15.02 22.05 -15.88
C LYS A 141 14.54 22.70 -14.57
N ASP A 142 13.44 22.22 -13.99
CA ASP A 142 12.80 22.80 -12.81
C ASP A 142 13.66 22.67 -11.54
N GLU A 143 13.39 23.53 -10.55
CA GLU A 143 13.97 23.50 -9.20
C GLU A 143 13.80 22.16 -8.47
N LYS A 144 12.82 21.34 -8.90
CA LYS A 144 12.55 20.00 -8.36
C LYS A 144 13.47 18.92 -8.94
N ARG A 145 14.40 19.27 -9.81
CA ARG A 145 15.36 18.33 -10.41
C ARG A 145 16.22 17.70 -9.32
N GLY A 146 16.34 16.37 -9.34
CA GLY A 146 17.10 15.61 -8.36
C GLY A 146 16.43 15.45 -7.00
N GLN A 147 15.28 16.09 -6.75
CA GLN A 147 14.48 15.83 -5.56
C GLN A 147 13.75 14.50 -5.69
N THR A 148 13.56 13.81 -4.56
CA THR A 148 12.77 12.57 -4.49
C THR A 148 11.31 12.87 -4.16
N HIS A 149 10.43 11.91 -4.38
CA HIS A 149 9.00 12.04 -4.05
C HIS A 149 8.78 12.40 -2.57
N GLY A 150 9.56 11.82 -1.66
CA GLY A 150 9.49 12.11 -0.22
C GLY A 150 9.84 13.55 0.12
N VAL A 151 10.87 14.12 -0.54
CA VAL A 151 11.23 15.55 -0.36
C VAL A 151 10.12 16.46 -0.85
N VAL A 152 9.57 16.17 -2.04
CA VAL A 152 8.44 16.95 -2.60
C VAL A 152 7.18 16.83 -1.74
N ALA A 153 6.99 15.71 -1.04
CA ALA A 153 5.92 15.52 -0.07
C ALA A 153 6.15 16.26 1.27
N GLY A 154 7.29 16.94 1.44
CA GLY A 154 7.62 17.75 2.61
C GLY A 154 8.50 17.06 3.66
N ILE A 155 9.05 15.88 3.38
CA ILE A 155 10.01 15.23 4.28
C ILE A 155 11.38 15.87 4.09
N GLU A 156 12.04 16.26 5.18
CA GLU A 156 13.38 16.83 5.12
C GLU A 156 14.39 15.87 4.48
N GLY A 157 15.11 16.34 3.45
CA GLY A 157 16.10 15.54 2.73
C GLY A 157 17.21 14.97 3.62
N LYS A 158 17.65 15.73 4.65
CA LYS A 158 18.64 15.26 5.63
C LYS A 158 18.15 14.06 6.42
N ARG A 159 16.86 14.04 6.78
CA ARG A 159 16.22 12.92 7.47
C ARG A 159 16.13 11.70 6.56
N ILE A 160 15.80 11.87 5.28
CA ILE A 160 15.81 10.74 4.33
C ILE A 160 17.23 10.18 4.19
N ALA A 161 18.24 11.04 4.05
CA ALA A 161 19.63 10.63 3.93
C ALA A 161 20.18 9.94 5.18
N SER A 162 19.80 10.35 6.39
CA SER A 162 20.19 9.67 7.63
C SER A 162 19.56 8.27 7.72
N GLU A 163 18.29 8.14 7.37
CA GLU A 163 17.59 6.85 7.38
C GLU A 163 18.16 5.89 6.33
N LEU A 164 18.47 6.37 5.12
CA LEU A 164 19.08 5.59 4.04
C LEU A 164 20.43 4.96 4.43
N ARG A 165 21.26 5.69 5.19
CA ARG A 165 22.55 5.18 5.71
C ARG A 165 22.38 3.96 6.63
N THR A 166 21.20 3.77 7.21
CA THR A 166 20.93 2.65 8.12
C THR A 166 20.28 1.44 7.45
N LEU A 167 19.96 1.52 6.16
CA LEU A 167 19.12 0.53 5.48
C LEU A 167 19.68 -0.91 5.59
N TYR A 168 20.99 -1.06 5.43
CA TYR A 168 21.67 -2.36 5.46
C TYR A 168 22.17 -2.76 6.86
N SER A 169 22.20 -1.84 7.82
CA SER A 169 22.72 -2.08 9.17
C SER A 169 21.62 -2.28 10.23
N ARG A 170 20.41 -1.76 10.00
CA ARG A 170 19.29 -1.85 10.94
C ARG A 170 18.12 -2.63 10.36
N ARG A 171 17.79 -3.78 10.98
CA ARG A 171 16.59 -4.56 10.65
C ARG A 171 15.39 -4.07 11.45
N ARG A 172 14.74 -3.01 10.99
CA ARG A 172 13.67 -2.32 11.73
C ARG A 172 12.46 -3.20 12.04
N PHE A 173 12.21 -4.23 11.24
CA PHE A 173 11.10 -5.16 11.46
C PHE A 173 11.29 -6.07 12.69
N PHE A 174 12.49 -6.19 13.24
CA PHE A 174 12.77 -6.89 14.51
C PHE A 174 12.76 -5.97 15.73
N LEU A 175 12.86 -4.66 15.53
CA LEU A 175 12.94 -3.73 16.65
C LEU A 175 11.56 -3.62 17.31
N ARG A 176 11.46 -4.14 18.53
CA ARG A 176 10.21 -4.12 19.32
C ARG A 176 9.66 -2.70 19.53
N ASN A 177 10.55 -1.71 19.52
CA ASN A 177 10.24 -0.30 19.79
C ASN A 177 9.99 0.52 18.51
N GLN A 178 9.94 -0.12 17.34
CA GLN A 178 9.61 0.56 16.09
C GLN A 178 8.15 0.28 15.72
N PRO A 179 7.33 1.32 15.48
CA PRO A 179 5.94 1.13 15.08
C PRO A 179 5.89 0.56 13.67
N MET A 180 5.57 -0.73 13.56
CA MET A 180 5.25 -1.39 12.30
C MET A 180 3.83 -1.92 12.37
N ASN A 181 3.07 -1.73 11.29
CA ASN A 181 1.74 -2.32 11.21
C ASN A 181 1.83 -3.85 11.18
N ARG A 182 0.80 -4.52 11.68
CA ARG A 182 0.74 -5.99 11.73
C ARG A 182 1.02 -6.63 10.37
N SER A 183 0.40 -6.12 9.30
CA SER A 183 0.59 -6.63 7.94
C SER A 183 2.03 -6.48 7.44
N GLY A 184 2.74 -5.41 7.81
CA GLY A 184 4.15 -5.25 7.49
C GLY A 184 5.01 -6.25 8.24
N ARG A 185 4.69 -6.56 9.50
CA ARG A 185 5.38 -7.63 10.25
C ARG A 185 5.17 -8.98 9.57
N GLU A 186 3.91 -9.34 9.31
CA GLU A 186 3.52 -10.59 8.64
C GLU A 186 4.21 -10.75 7.28
N LEU A 187 4.40 -9.66 6.53
CA LEU A 187 5.16 -9.68 5.29
C LEU A 187 6.63 -10.03 5.51
N TRP A 188 7.33 -9.30 6.40
CA TRP A 188 8.77 -9.48 6.59
C TRP A 188 9.11 -10.83 7.22
N VAL A 189 8.25 -11.39 8.09
CA VAL A 189 8.39 -12.76 8.61
C VAL A 189 7.76 -13.83 7.69
N ARG A 190 7.30 -13.43 6.49
CA ARG A 190 6.74 -14.29 5.44
C ARG A 190 5.55 -15.16 5.87
N CYS A 191 4.71 -14.64 6.78
CA CYS A 191 3.47 -15.28 7.23
C CYS A 191 2.29 -15.12 6.25
N ILE A 192 2.49 -14.53 5.08
CA ILE A 192 1.43 -14.34 4.09
C ILE A 192 1.35 -15.57 3.17
N PRO A 193 0.28 -16.38 3.24
CA PRO A 193 0.20 -17.62 2.47
C PRO A 193 -0.10 -17.33 1.00
N THR A 194 0.50 -18.12 0.12
CA THR A 194 0.10 -18.15 -1.29
C THR A 194 -1.15 -19.02 -1.45
N PRO A 195 -2.26 -18.50 -2.01
CA PRO A 195 -3.48 -19.27 -2.18
C PRO A 195 -3.28 -20.61 -2.91
N LEU A 196 -3.92 -21.66 -2.39
CA LEU A 196 -3.87 -23.03 -2.91
C LEU A 196 -2.49 -23.70 -2.85
N ARG A 197 -1.52 -23.10 -2.14
CA ARG A 197 -0.22 -23.71 -1.88
C ARG A 197 -0.19 -24.21 -0.44
N TRP A 198 0.08 -25.51 -0.29
CA TRP A 198 0.04 -26.20 1.01
C TRP A 198 1.38 -26.20 1.74
N MET A 199 2.48 -25.96 1.00
CA MET A 199 3.81 -25.81 1.58
C MET A 199 4.16 -24.32 1.72
N ILE A 200 4.76 -23.99 2.85
CA ILE A 200 5.35 -22.68 3.11
C ILE A 200 6.49 -22.49 2.09
N ASP A 201 6.56 -21.29 1.50
CA ASP A 201 7.71 -20.89 0.68
C ASP A 201 8.99 -20.89 1.53
N TYR A 202 10.16 -20.79 0.90
CA TYR A 202 11.43 -20.63 1.63
C TYR A 202 11.28 -19.60 2.77
N LEU A 203 11.61 -20.02 3.99
CA LEU A 203 11.58 -19.19 5.18
C LEU A 203 13.04 -18.85 5.56
N PRO A 204 13.45 -17.58 5.46
CA PRO A 204 14.81 -17.18 5.77
C PRO A 204 15.10 -17.40 7.25
N SER A 205 16.36 -17.67 7.58
CA SER A 205 16.83 -17.97 8.96
C SER A 205 16.31 -16.98 10.00
N TYR A 206 16.21 -15.70 9.64
CA TYR A 206 15.75 -14.66 10.55
C TYR A 206 14.26 -14.78 10.93
N ALA A 207 13.44 -15.44 10.11
CA ALA A 207 12.00 -15.59 10.35
C ALA A 207 11.65 -16.85 11.17
N TRP A 208 12.66 -17.65 11.53
CA TRP A 208 12.52 -18.78 12.47
C TRP A 208 12.61 -18.36 13.94
N ALA A 209 13.09 -17.14 14.22
CA ALA A 209 13.37 -16.62 15.56
C ALA A 209 12.13 -16.12 16.31
#